data_AF-A0A959E410-F1
#
_entry.id   AF-A0A959E410-F1
#
_cell.length_a   1.000
_cell.length_b   1.000
_cell.length_c   1.000
_cell.angle_alpha   90.00
_cell.angle_beta   90.00
_cell.angle_gamma   90.00
#
_symmetry.space_group_name_H-M   'P 1'
#
loop_
_entity.id
_entity.type
_entity.pdbx_description
1 polymer ?
#
loop_
_entity_poly.entity_id
_entity_poly.type
_entity_poly.pdbx_seq_one_letter_code
_entity_poly.pdbx_strand_id
1 'polypeptide(L)'
;RHSFRPETGRTLSREQNYEDVRLIKEMNMNTVRMSHYPPNPEFLEACDELGLYVLDELGGWHGKYDTGIGKNLVRELVVRDVNHPSILFWDNGNEGGWNTDLDGEFAKWDPRNRPVLHPQQDLNGVETMHYRSYGETQEYLRGNDLFFPTEMLHGLYDGGHGGGLYDYWEMMRNHPLCGGGLLWVLADEGVVRTDQGGRIDNDGNHGADGLVGPHHEKEGSFFAVKEIWSPVMVMNQQVDKGFDGNFSVENRYDFTNLNACNFEWQVCRFSPDGEKRIIKQGEQAGPDLGPHQTGVLKIALPDLKEAEALYLKAIHNGKELWTWSWNLAEKVDLAVPKTGSVKLIEEAGMTTVEVDGQKLHFSRKTGELTGVTAGKGKLSFGNGPRFVAFRRADRSVDGWVAENLPKGVDRTYNDVSGESKLIAFHAAMEQGKAVIRAEYSGPLKEVRWEIASEEDIKMTYAYEYDGVVELMGIRFDYPEDLVRSKKWLGEGPYRVWQNRTQGTRLDIWENAYNDPIPGETFVYPEFKGYFGHWHWAELTTAEGRIRMATEGYDNYLGIYTPRDGRDALLYTFPESGISVLDVIPAVRNKVNTTDLIGPSSRPQYVSGVKRGEVFFHFEFK
;
A
#
# COMPACT_ATOMS: atom_id res chain seq x y z
N ARG A 1 16.92 -8.72 -11.09
CA ARG A 1 15.90 -9.73 -11.50
C ARG A 1 16.60 -11.06 -11.62
N HIS A 2 16.15 -12.08 -10.90
CA HIS A 2 16.61 -13.44 -11.10
C HIS A 2 15.88 -14.11 -12.27
N SER A 3 16.58 -14.99 -13.00
CA SER A 3 15.97 -15.80 -14.05
C SER A 3 15.29 -17.00 -13.41
N PHE A 4 14.02 -16.84 -13.04
CA PHE A 4 13.29 -17.87 -12.29
C PHE A 4 11.82 -18.00 -12.72
N ARG A 5 11.33 -19.24 -12.70
CA ARG A 5 9.92 -19.62 -12.74
C ARG A 5 9.65 -20.77 -11.77
N PRO A 6 8.49 -20.78 -11.09
CA PRO A 6 8.20 -21.74 -10.03
C PRO A 6 8.24 -23.21 -10.50
N GLU A 7 7.81 -23.53 -11.72
CA GLU A 7 7.80 -24.92 -12.24
C GLU A 7 9.14 -25.39 -12.80
N THR A 8 9.94 -24.49 -13.37
CA THR A 8 11.13 -24.83 -14.16
C THR A 8 12.43 -24.37 -13.52
N GLY A 9 12.35 -23.72 -12.36
CA GLY A 9 13.47 -23.06 -11.72
C GLY A 9 14.10 -22.05 -12.67
N ARG A 10 15.37 -22.25 -13.02
CA ARG A 10 16.13 -21.29 -13.84
C ARG A 10 16.05 -21.54 -15.36
N THR A 11 15.15 -22.42 -15.80
CA THR A 11 14.99 -22.73 -17.23
C THR A 11 13.81 -21.95 -17.79
N LEU A 12 14.08 -20.79 -18.40
CA LEU A 12 13.06 -19.89 -18.93
C LEU A 12 12.92 -20.03 -20.45
N SER A 13 11.69 -19.87 -20.94
CA SER A 13 11.41 -19.74 -22.36
C SER A 13 11.65 -18.32 -22.87
N ARG A 14 11.75 -18.14 -24.20
CA ARG A 14 11.76 -16.82 -24.83
C ARG A 14 10.55 -15.99 -24.40
N GLU A 15 9.37 -16.59 -24.42
CA GLU A 15 8.12 -15.92 -24.05
C GLU A 15 8.15 -15.40 -22.61
N GLN A 16 8.64 -16.21 -21.67
CA GLN A 16 8.80 -15.83 -20.26
C GLN A 16 9.77 -14.65 -20.08
N ASN A 17 10.86 -14.60 -20.84
CA ASN A 17 11.76 -13.43 -20.82
C ASN A 17 11.08 -12.16 -21.34
N TYR A 18 10.27 -12.25 -22.39
CA TYR A 18 9.50 -11.10 -22.89
C TYR A 18 8.38 -10.69 -21.93
N GLU A 19 7.75 -11.64 -21.24
CA GLU A 19 6.77 -11.37 -20.18
C GLU A 19 7.39 -10.54 -19.06
N ASP A 20 8.58 -10.91 -18.58
CA ASP A 20 9.29 -10.17 -17.52
C ASP A 20 9.54 -8.72 -17.92
N VAL A 21 10.04 -8.49 -19.14
CA VAL A 21 10.29 -7.14 -19.65
C VAL A 21 8.99 -6.33 -19.74
N ARG A 22 7.89 -6.95 -20.21
CA ARG A 22 6.58 -6.27 -20.26
C ARG A 22 6.05 -5.96 -18.87
N LEU A 23 6.23 -6.86 -17.91
CA LEU A 23 5.82 -6.68 -16.51
C LEU A 23 6.57 -5.53 -15.85
N ILE A 24 7.90 -5.48 -16.01
CA ILE A 24 8.75 -4.37 -15.52
C ILE A 24 8.23 -3.04 -16.08
N LYS A 25 8.00 -2.95 -17.40
CA LYS A 25 7.47 -1.74 -18.03
C LYS A 25 6.05 -1.39 -17.59
N GLU A 26 5.23 -2.37 -17.20
CA GLU A 26 3.86 -2.14 -16.73
C GLU A 26 3.83 -1.35 -15.41
N MET A 27 4.90 -1.44 -14.61
CA MET A 27 5.11 -0.68 -13.38
C MET A 27 5.82 0.66 -13.62
N ASN A 28 5.92 1.10 -14.87
CA ASN A 28 6.67 2.30 -15.26
C ASN A 28 8.19 2.24 -14.95
N MET A 29 8.74 1.06 -14.66
CA MET A 29 10.18 0.87 -14.51
C MET A 29 10.89 0.93 -15.86
N ASN A 30 12.14 1.39 -15.86
CA ASN A 30 12.95 1.53 -17.07
C ASN A 30 14.30 0.81 -17.02
N THR A 31 14.70 0.25 -15.88
CA THR A 31 16.05 -0.33 -15.67
C THR A 31 15.95 -1.68 -14.97
N VAL A 32 16.84 -2.60 -15.32
CA VAL A 32 16.95 -3.92 -14.68
C VAL A 32 18.41 -4.33 -14.54
N ARG A 33 18.76 -4.86 -13.37
CA ARG A 33 20.08 -5.46 -13.08
C ARG A 33 20.01 -6.98 -13.08
N MET A 34 21.02 -7.61 -13.67
CA MET A 34 21.12 -9.06 -13.84
C MET A 34 21.70 -9.74 -12.60
N SER A 35 20.95 -9.66 -11.48
CA SER A 35 21.32 -10.26 -10.22
C SER A 35 21.40 -11.80 -10.33
N HIS A 36 22.52 -12.49 -10.11
CA HIS A 36 23.92 -12.01 -10.07
C HIS A 36 24.76 -12.79 -11.08
N TYR A 37 24.31 -12.78 -12.33
CA TYR A 37 24.87 -13.55 -13.43
C TYR A 37 24.30 -13.08 -14.78
N PRO A 38 25.00 -13.34 -15.89
CA PRO A 38 24.53 -12.93 -17.21
C PRO A 38 23.19 -13.61 -17.55
N PRO A 39 22.23 -12.88 -18.13
CA PRO A 39 20.90 -13.42 -18.41
C PRO A 39 20.91 -14.33 -19.64
N ASN A 40 19.75 -14.94 -19.90
CA ASN A 40 19.43 -15.54 -21.19
C ASN A 40 19.55 -14.51 -22.33
N PRO A 41 20.13 -14.86 -23.49
CA PRO A 41 20.21 -13.94 -24.63
C PRO A 41 18.84 -13.37 -25.05
N GLU A 42 17.79 -14.18 -24.98
CA GLU A 42 16.43 -13.78 -25.33
C GLU A 42 15.88 -12.66 -24.43
N PHE A 43 16.39 -12.52 -23.20
CA PHE A 43 16.03 -11.42 -22.32
C PHE A 43 16.67 -10.10 -22.77
N LEU A 44 17.94 -10.12 -23.20
CA LEU A 44 18.60 -8.94 -23.73
C LEU A 44 17.95 -8.49 -25.05
N GLU A 45 17.58 -9.43 -25.92
CA GLU A 45 16.79 -9.13 -27.12
C GLU A 45 15.44 -8.47 -26.78
N ALA A 46 14.75 -8.96 -25.75
CA ALA A 46 13.50 -8.34 -25.28
C ALA A 46 13.73 -6.93 -24.72
N CYS A 47 14.83 -6.70 -23.99
CA CYS A 47 15.21 -5.38 -23.48
C CYS A 47 15.50 -4.39 -24.61
N ASP A 48 16.19 -4.83 -25.67
CA ASP A 48 16.45 -4.00 -26.84
C ASP A 48 15.16 -3.64 -27.58
N GLU A 49 14.29 -4.63 -27.83
CA GLU A 49 13.07 -4.44 -28.61
C GLU A 49 11.99 -3.63 -27.88
N LEU A 50 11.81 -3.89 -26.59
CA LEU A 50 10.75 -3.27 -25.78
C LEU A 50 11.24 -2.06 -24.98
N GLY A 51 12.55 -1.89 -24.85
CA GLY A 51 13.21 -0.80 -24.16
C GLY A 51 13.28 -1.00 -22.65
N LEU A 52 14.42 -1.49 -22.16
CA LEU A 52 14.88 -1.38 -20.77
C LEU A 52 16.38 -1.13 -20.77
N TYR A 53 16.87 -0.34 -19.81
CA TYR A 53 18.28 -0.24 -19.51
C TYR A 53 18.74 -1.45 -18.70
N VAL A 54 19.94 -1.96 -19.00
CA VAL A 54 20.48 -3.18 -18.41
C VAL A 54 21.83 -2.90 -17.76
N LEU A 55 21.97 -3.38 -16.52
CA LEU A 55 23.25 -3.62 -15.86
C LEU A 55 23.53 -5.13 -15.98
N ASP A 56 24.52 -5.49 -16.80
CA ASP A 56 24.83 -6.89 -17.10
C ASP A 56 26.04 -7.37 -16.29
N GLU A 57 25.87 -8.48 -15.57
CA GLU A 57 26.69 -8.79 -14.41
C GLU A 57 27.51 -10.06 -14.62
N LEU A 58 28.83 -9.94 -14.49
CA LEU A 58 29.70 -11.09 -14.27
C LEU A 58 29.32 -11.73 -12.94
N GLY A 59 29.14 -13.06 -12.95
CA GLY A 59 28.80 -13.76 -11.72
C GLY A 59 29.82 -13.59 -10.59
N GLY A 60 29.38 -13.90 -9.38
CA GLY A 60 30.13 -13.68 -8.14
C GLY A 60 29.25 -12.96 -7.13
N TRP A 61 29.30 -13.39 -5.88
CA TRP A 61 28.51 -12.80 -4.80
C TRP A 61 29.39 -12.63 -3.56
N HIS A 62 29.16 -13.31 -2.44
CA HIS A 62 30.13 -13.23 -1.32
C HIS A 62 31.50 -13.88 -1.59
N GLY A 63 31.71 -14.43 -2.79
CA GLY A 63 32.98 -14.95 -3.29
C GLY A 63 33.22 -14.55 -4.73
N LYS A 64 34.51 -14.40 -5.08
CA LYS A 64 34.97 -13.94 -6.39
C LYS A 64 35.63 -15.05 -7.20
N TYR A 65 35.59 -14.94 -8.53
CA TYR A 65 36.40 -15.78 -9.41
C TYR A 65 37.90 -15.45 -9.27
N ASP A 66 38.75 -16.47 -9.43
CA ASP A 66 40.19 -16.23 -9.58
C ASP A 66 40.48 -15.43 -10.86
N THR A 67 41.61 -14.72 -10.88
CA THR A 67 41.95 -13.82 -11.99
C THR A 67 42.14 -14.56 -13.32
N GLY A 68 42.55 -15.82 -13.31
CA GLY A 68 42.75 -16.60 -14.54
C GLY A 68 41.43 -16.99 -15.19
N ILE A 69 40.54 -17.63 -14.43
CA ILE A 69 39.19 -18.01 -14.88
C ILE A 69 38.35 -16.76 -15.16
N GLY A 70 38.41 -15.77 -14.26
CA GLY A 70 37.68 -14.52 -14.39
C GLY A 70 37.95 -13.79 -15.70
N LYS A 71 39.21 -13.74 -16.18
CA LYS A 71 39.54 -13.16 -17.49
C LYS A 71 38.85 -13.85 -18.66
N ASN A 72 38.77 -15.17 -18.61
CA ASN A 72 38.05 -15.93 -19.64
C ASN A 72 36.55 -15.65 -19.55
N LEU A 73 35.97 -15.61 -18.35
CA LEU A 73 34.54 -15.33 -18.17
C LEU A 73 34.16 -13.91 -18.61
N VAL A 74 34.96 -12.90 -18.28
CA VAL A 74 34.75 -11.51 -18.75
C VAL A 74 34.78 -11.46 -20.27
N ARG A 75 35.75 -12.13 -20.91
CA ARG A 75 35.80 -12.21 -22.37
C ARG A 75 34.53 -12.83 -22.95
N GLU A 76 34.09 -13.97 -22.42
CA GLU A 76 32.90 -14.66 -22.96
C GLU A 76 31.62 -13.84 -22.73
N LEU A 77 31.46 -13.21 -21.56
CA LEU A 77 30.35 -12.28 -21.27
C LEU A 77 30.32 -11.13 -22.27
N VAL A 78 31.39 -10.34 -22.33
CA VAL A 78 31.42 -9.11 -23.12
C VAL A 78 31.32 -9.42 -24.61
N VAL A 79 32.08 -10.40 -25.12
CA VAL A 79 32.02 -10.74 -26.55
C VAL A 79 30.63 -11.22 -26.97
N ARG A 80 29.91 -11.92 -26.09
CA ARG A 80 28.53 -12.36 -26.35
C ARG A 80 27.57 -11.17 -26.42
N ASP A 81 27.64 -10.24 -25.46
CA ASP A 81 26.55 -9.31 -25.20
C ASP A 81 26.80 -7.84 -25.61
N VAL A 82 28.03 -7.48 -25.99
CA VAL A 82 28.46 -6.09 -26.25
C VAL A 82 27.62 -5.31 -27.29
N ASN A 83 26.98 -6.02 -28.21
CA ASN A 83 26.17 -5.43 -29.28
C ASN A 83 24.75 -5.03 -28.84
N HIS A 84 24.33 -5.37 -27.62
CA HIS A 84 23.03 -4.97 -27.08
C HIS A 84 23.04 -3.47 -26.70
N PRO A 85 22.25 -2.60 -27.37
CA PRO A 85 22.12 -1.20 -26.98
C PRO A 85 21.48 -1.00 -25.61
N SER A 86 20.72 -1.99 -25.09
CA SER A 86 20.12 -1.93 -23.76
C SER A 86 21.16 -1.88 -22.63
N ILE A 87 22.35 -2.44 -22.83
CA ILE A 87 23.39 -2.52 -21.80
C ILE A 87 24.02 -1.13 -21.62
N LEU A 88 23.90 -0.58 -20.41
CA LEU A 88 24.52 0.68 -20.01
C LEU A 88 25.81 0.48 -19.24
N PHE A 89 25.84 -0.53 -18.37
CA PHE A 89 26.95 -0.83 -17.48
C PHE A 89 27.26 -2.32 -17.45
N TRP A 90 28.52 -2.64 -17.15
CA TRP A 90 28.95 -3.98 -16.78
C TRP A 90 29.14 -4.04 -15.26
N ASP A 91 28.68 -5.09 -14.62
CA ASP A 91 28.90 -5.31 -13.18
C ASP A 91 29.94 -6.42 -12.99
N ASN A 92 30.91 -6.23 -12.10
CA ASN A 92 31.91 -7.23 -11.74
C ASN A 92 31.52 -7.91 -10.42
N GLY A 93 30.62 -8.90 -10.44
CA GLY A 93 30.16 -9.57 -9.22
C GLY A 93 29.27 -8.69 -8.33
N ASN A 94 29.00 -9.15 -7.10
CA ASN A 94 28.09 -8.52 -6.15
C ASN A 94 28.59 -8.63 -4.71
N GLU A 95 28.36 -7.65 -3.84
CA GLU A 95 28.62 -7.72 -2.37
C GLU A 95 29.93 -8.40 -1.92
N GLY A 96 31.06 -7.91 -2.45
CA GLY A 96 32.42 -8.41 -2.21
C GLY A 96 32.90 -9.45 -3.23
N GLY A 97 32.05 -9.78 -4.21
CA GLY A 97 32.30 -10.79 -5.25
C GLY A 97 33.11 -10.32 -6.44
N TRP A 98 33.44 -9.03 -6.50
CA TRP A 98 34.33 -8.51 -7.53
C TRP A 98 35.75 -9.03 -7.35
N ASN A 99 36.40 -9.26 -8.48
CA ASN A 99 37.84 -9.33 -8.54
C ASN A 99 38.38 -8.08 -9.24
N THR A 100 39.01 -7.19 -8.48
CA THR A 100 39.54 -5.91 -8.98
C THR A 100 40.58 -6.06 -10.09
N ASP A 101 41.26 -7.22 -10.17
CA ASP A 101 42.19 -7.51 -11.27
C ASP A 101 41.47 -7.66 -12.63
N LEU A 102 40.13 -7.77 -12.62
CA LEU A 102 39.29 -7.92 -13.82
C LEU A 102 38.69 -6.60 -14.30
N ASP A 103 38.75 -5.51 -13.52
CA ASP A 103 38.06 -4.25 -13.85
C ASP A 103 38.50 -3.71 -15.22
N GLY A 104 39.81 -3.75 -15.49
CA GLY A 104 40.37 -3.34 -16.78
C GLY A 104 40.22 -4.35 -17.92
N GLU A 105 39.69 -5.55 -17.66
CA GLU A 105 39.52 -6.60 -18.68
C GLU A 105 38.27 -6.34 -19.53
N PHE A 106 37.21 -5.76 -18.96
CA PHE A 106 35.98 -5.42 -19.70
C PHE A 106 36.27 -4.47 -20.88
N ALA A 107 37.06 -3.42 -20.65
CA ALA A 107 37.46 -2.43 -21.66
C ALA A 107 38.26 -3.02 -22.83
N LYS A 108 38.89 -4.19 -22.67
CA LYS A 108 39.59 -4.87 -23.78
C LYS A 108 38.64 -5.47 -24.80
N TRP A 109 37.43 -5.81 -24.37
CA TRP A 109 36.44 -6.51 -25.17
C TRP A 109 35.23 -5.63 -25.52
N ASP A 110 34.96 -4.56 -24.76
CA ASP A 110 33.92 -3.59 -25.06
C ASP A 110 34.49 -2.36 -25.82
N PRO A 111 34.30 -2.25 -27.15
CA PRO A 111 34.78 -1.11 -27.92
C PRO A 111 34.03 0.20 -27.61
N ARG A 112 32.87 0.13 -26.92
CA ARG A 112 32.14 1.30 -26.44
C ARG A 112 32.70 1.78 -25.10
N ASN A 113 33.53 0.97 -24.44
CA ASN A 113 34.15 1.26 -23.16
C ASN A 113 33.10 1.70 -22.12
N ARG A 114 32.00 0.94 -22.02
CA ARG A 114 30.96 1.20 -21.00
C ARG A 114 31.57 1.11 -19.60
N PRO A 115 31.05 1.88 -18.62
CA PRO A 115 31.59 1.83 -17.27
C PRO A 115 31.37 0.45 -16.62
N VAL A 116 32.34 0.04 -15.80
CA VAL A 116 32.25 -1.14 -14.94
C VAL A 116 31.88 -0.67 -13.54
N LEU A 117 30.95 -1.36 -12.89
CA LEU A 117 30.50 -1.12 -11.53
C LEU A 117 30.87 -2.28 -10.60
N HIS A 118 31.00 -1.97 -9.31
CA HIS A 118 31.00 -2.95 -8.21
C HIS A 118 29.71 -2.76 -7.41
N PRO A 119 28.62 -3.51 -7.70
CA PRO A 119 27.39 -3.44 -6.91
C PRO A 119 27.66 -3.57 -5.41
N GLN A 120 27.27 -2.55 -4.62
CA GLN A 120 27.63 -2.37 -3.20
C GLN A 120 29.00 -1.69 -2.93
N GLN A 121 29.58 -0.99 -3.89
CA GLN A 121 30.80 -0.21 -3.68
C GLN A 121 30.92 0.95 -4.67
N ASP A 122 31.62 2.02 -4.29
CA ASP A 122 32.13 3.01 -5.24
C ASP A 122 33.21 2.39 -6.14
N LEU A 123 33.05 2.65 -7.44
CA LEU A 123 34.07 2.41 -8.46
C LEU A 123 33.95 3.46 -9.57
N ASN A 124 35.07 4.11 -9.90
CA ASN A 124 35.16 5.09 -10.99
C ASN A 124 34.17 6.27 -10.88
N GLY A 125 33.86 6.71 -9.65
CA GLY A 125 32.96 7.84 -9.40
C GLY A 125 31.48 7.49 -9.58
N VAL A 126 31.15 6.21 -9.40
CA VAL A 126 29.78 5.70 -9.34
C VAL A 126 29.63 4.88 -8.06
N GLU A 127 28.85 5.42 -7.13
CA GLU A 127 28.57 4.82 -5.84
C GLU A 127 27.24 4.08 -5.89
N THR A 128 27.28 2.78 -5.57
CA THR A 128 26.18 1.83 -5.74
C THR A 128 25.75 1.14 -4.45
N MET A 129 26.22 1.60 -3.29
CA MET A 129 25.96 1.01 -1.97
C MET A 129 24.49 0.58 -1.74
N HIS A 130 24.33 -0.65 -1.24
CA HIS A 130 23.02 -1.27 -1.02
C HIS A 130 22.33 -0.78 0.27
N TYR A 131 20.99 -0.82 0.26
CA TYR A 131 20.09 -0.79 1.42
C TYR A 131 20.28 0.35 2.42
N ARG A 132 20.83 1.48 1.96
CA ARG A 132 21.04 2.66 2.81
C ARG A 132 19.71 3.18 3.35
N SER A 133 19.68 3.53 4.62
CA SER A 133 18.53 4.23 5.21
C SER A 133 18.32 5.56 4.49
N TYR A 134 17.14 6.17 4.70
CA TYR A 134 16.82 7.44 4.07
C TYR A 134 17.85 8.53 4.42
N GLY A 135 18.23 8.61 5.70
CA GLY A 135 19.24 9.56 6.17
C GLY A 135 20.63 9.28 5.59
N GLU A 136 21.07 8.02 5.55
CA GLU A 136 22.36 7.68 4.94
C GLU A 136 22.38 7.97 3.44
N THR A 137 21.25 7.76 2.74
CA THR A 137 21.11 8.12 1.33
C THR A 137 21.32 9.62 1.11
N GLN A 138 20.83 10.47 2.01
CA GLN A 138 21.11 11.92 1.96
C GLN A 138 22.61 12.23 2.09
N GLU A 139 23.37 11.45 2.84
CA GLU A 139 24.82 11.64 2.93
C GLU A 139 25.52 11.31 1.62
N TYR A 140 25.15 10.20 0.96
CA TYR A 140 25.67 9.85 -0.37
C TYR A 140 25.35 10.91 -1.42
N LEU A 141 24.14 11.45 -1.39
CA LEU A 141 23.70 12.50 -2.32
C LEU A 141 24.42 13.85 -2.14
N ARG A 142 25.17 14.04 -1.05
CA ARG A 142 26.07 15.19 -0.84
C ARG A 142 27.47 14.96 -1.38
N GLY A 143 27.79 13.74 -1.79
CA GLY A 143 29.05 13.38 -2.43
C GLY A 143 29.20 13.98 -3.83
N ASN A 144 30.35 13.72 -4.45
CA ASN A 144 30.64 14.17 -5.82
C ASN A 144 30.43 13.08 -6.88
N ASP A 145 30.17 11.85 -6.45
CA ASP A 145 30.02 10.68 -7.31
C ASP A 145 28.56 10.54 -7.75
N LEU A 146 28.35 9.91 -8.92
CA LEU A 146 27.02 9.49 -9.34
C LEU A 146 26.52 8.44 -8.35
N PHE A 147 25.35 8.65 -7.75
CA PHE A 147 24.78 7.71 -6.78
C PHE A 147 23.49 7.07 -7.30
N PHE A 148 23.44 5.74 -7.27
CA PHE A 148 22.18 4.99 -7.34
C PHE A 148 22.39 3.62 -6.69
N PRO A 149 21.59 3.23 -5.68
CA PRO A 149 21.77 1.92 -5.06
C PRO A 149 21.38 0.82 -6.04
N THR A 150 22.26 -0.16 -6.23
CA THR A 150 21.98 -1.35 -7.05
C THR A 150 21.02 -2.33 -6.37
N GLU A 151 20.74 -2.13 -5.08
CA GLU A 151 19.68 -2.76 -4.30
C GLU A 151 19.17 -1.81 -3.19
N MET A 152 17.86 -1.59 -3.12
CA MET A 152 17.21 -0.81 -2.05
C MET A 152 15.81 -1.35 -1.73
N LEU A 153 15.27 -0.93 -0.59
CA LEU A 153 13.89 -1.23 -0.15
C LEU A 153 13.50 -2.71 -0.32
N HIS A 154 14.27 -3.59 0.31
CA HIS A 154 14.14 -5.04 0.20
C HIS A 154 12.73 -5.56 0.52
N GLY A 155 12.07 -6.18 -0.46
CA GLY A 155 10.68 -6.63 -0.41
C GLY A 155 10.45 -8.00 0.23
N LEU A 156 11.18 -8.37 1.30
CA LEU A 156 10.88 -9.61 2.02
C LEU A 156 9.42 -9.58 2.48
N TYR A 157 8.63 -10.60 2.15
CA TYR A 157 7.19 -10.67 2.43
C TYR A 157 6.43 -9.40 1.97
N ASP A 158 7.01 -8.71 0.98
CA ASP A 158 6.75 -7.36 0.48
C ASP A 158 6.40 -6.26 1.51
N GLY A 159 7.08 -6.28 2.65
CA GLY A 159 7.12 -5.11 3.52
C GLY A 159 8.04 -3.99 3.04
N GLY A 160 8.72 -4.13 1.91
CA GLY A 160 9.70 -3.14 1.43
C GLY A 160 9.30 -2.40 0.16
N HIS A 161 8.63 -3.03 -0.80
CA HIS A 161 8.33 -2.34 -2.05
C HIS A 161 7.13 -1.39 -1.89
N GLY A 162 7.30 -0.19 -2.44
CA GLY A 162 6.39 0.93 -2.25
C GLY A 162 6.45 1.59 -0.86
N GLY A 163 6.83 0.85 0.19
CA GLY A 163 6.99 1.36 1.56
C GLY A 163 8.09 2.41 1.69
N GLY A 164 7.71 3.68 1.81
CA GLY A 164 8.60 4.84 1.83
C GLY A 164 9.23 5.17 0.48
N LEU A 165 8.89 4.44 -0.60
CA LEU A 165 9.47 4.66 -1.92
C LEU A 165 9.23 6.07 -2.43
N TYR A 166 8.05 6.65 -2.18
CA TYR A 166 7.75 8.02 -2.58
C TYR A 166 8.75 9.01 -1.99
N ASP A 167 9.06 8.89 -0.68
CA ASP A 167 10.03 9.76 -0.01
C ASP A 167 11.41 9.65 -0.66
N TYR A 168 11.86 8.41 -0.83
CA TYR A 168 13.14 8.10 -1.47
C TYR A 168 13.21 8.66 -2.89
N TRP A 169 12.15 8.46 -3.68
CA TRP A 169 12.10 8.88 -5.08
C TRP A 169 12.11 10.40 -5.22
N GLU A 170 11.26 11.11 -4.46
CA GLU A 170 11.21 12.57 -4.50
C GLU A 170 12.50 13.20 -3.98
N MET A 171 13.15 12.59 -2.98
CA MET A 171 14.49 13.00 -2.57
C MET A 171 15.51 12.79 -3.69
N MET A 172 15.61 11.57 -4.22
CA MET A 172 16.63 11.19 -5.20
C MET A 172 16.53 12.00 -6.49
N ARG A 173 15.33 12.14 -7.05
CA ARG A 173 15.15 12.84 -8.33
C ARG A 173 15.53 14.33 -8.31
N ASN A 174 15.53 14.94 -7.13
CA ASN A 174 15.88 16.35 -6.95
C ASN A 174 17.39 16.56 -6.77
N HIS A 175 18.20 15.51 -6.83
CA HIS A 175 19.66 15.60 -6.78
C HIS A 175 20.26 15.30 -8.17
N PRO A 176 21.05 16.23 -8.74
CA PRO A 176 21.56 16.11 -10.12
C PRO A 176 22.56 14.97 -10.33
N LEU A 177 23.15 14.44 -9.25
CA LEU A 177 24.08 13.31 -9.26
C LEU A 177 23.41 12.00 -8.83
N CYS A 178 22.07 11.91 -8.87
CA CYS A 178 21.37 10.66 -8.58
C CYS A 178 20.82 10.01 -9.84
N GLY A 179 21.12 8.73 -10.03
CA GLY A 179 20.63 7.91 -11.15
C GLY A 179 19.32 7.16 -10.87
N GLY A 180 18.69 7.38 -9.71
CA GLY A 180 17.55 6.58 -9.24
C GLY A 180 18.01 5.44 -8.33
N GLY A 181 17.43 4.24 -8.49
CA GLY A 181 17.79 3.06 -7.69
C GLY A 181 17.05 1.80 -8.14
N LEU A 182 17.50 0.64 -7.67
CA LEU A 182 16.93 -0.67 -8.04
C LEU A 182 16.34 -1.39 -6.82
N LEU A 183 15.08 -1.84 -6.94
CA LEU A 183 14.39 -2.59 -5.88
C LEU A 183 14.86 -4.06 -5.84
N TRP A 184 14.98 -4.61 -4.65
CA TRP A 184 15.26 -6.04 -4.44
C TRP A 184 13.99 -6.78 -3.97
N VAL A 185 13.35 -7.62 -4.79
CA VAL A 185 13.63 -8.01 -6.19
C VAL A 185 12.32 -8.14 -6.99
N LEU A 186 12.38 -8.50 -8.30
CA LEU A 186 11.20 -8.56 -9.17
C LEU A 186 10.11 -9.53 -8.65
N ALA A 187 10.45 -10.81 -8.46
CA ALA A 187 9.48 -11.86 -8.19
C ALA A 187 9.99 -12.83 -7.11
N ASP A 188 9.06 -13.42 -6.36
CA ASP A 188 9.36 -14.50 -5.40
C ASP A 188 9.95 -15.73 -6.12
N GLU A 189 10.98 -16.33 -5.52
CA GLU A 189 11.74 -17.47 -6.07
C GLU A 189 11.34 -18.81 -5.43
N GLY A 190 10.04 -19.03 -5.26
CA GLY A 190 9.51 -20.26 -4.68
C GLY A 190 9.34 -21.38 -5.71
N VAL A 191 9.92 -22.55 -5.45
CA VAL A 191 9.80 -23.72 -6.36
C VAL A 191 8.49 -24.48 -6.10
N VAL A 192 7.81 -24.92 -7.15
CA VAL A 192 6.65 -25.81 -7.04
C VAL A 192 7.08 -27.21 -6.60
N ARG A 193 6.57 -27.64 -5.44
CA ARG A 193 6.75 -28.97 -4.88
C ARG A 193 5.65 -29.90 -5.35
N THR A 194 5.90 -30.58 -6.46
CA THR A 194 4.97 -31.59 -7.02
C THR A 194 4.74 -32.77 -6.07
N ASP A 195 5.71 -33.05 -5.19
CA ASP A 195 5.60 -34.04 -4.10
C ASP A 195 4.72 -33.56 -2.93
N GLN A 196 4.33 -32.28 -2.90
CA GLN A 196 3.54 -31.65 -1.83
C GLN A 196 2.26 -31.00 -2.38
N GLY A 197 1.67 -31.60 -3.40
CA GLY A 197 0.40 -31.13 -3.95
C GLY A 197 0.49 -29.76 -4.64
N GLY A 198 1.67 -29.37 -5.12
CA GLY A 198 1.89 -28.10 -5.83
C GLY A 198 2.22 -26.91 -4.93
N ARG A 199 2.53 -27.14 -3.64
CA ARG A 199 2.95 -26.07 -2.72
C ARG A 199 4.15 -25.30 -3.29
N ILE A 200 4.14 -23.97 -3.17
CA ILE A 200 5.29 -23.11 -3.42
C ILE A 200 6.26 -23.18 -2.22
N ASP A 201 7.53 -23.42 -2.51
CA ASP A 201 8.58 -23.57 -1.51
C ASP A 201 9.67 -22.50 -1.67
N ASN A 202 9.58 -21.46 -0.84
CA ASN A 202 10.51 -20.33 -0.78
C ASN A 202 11.74 -20.58 0.11
N ASP A 203 11.98 -21.82 0.56
CA ASP A 203 12.98 -22.15 1.58
C ASP A 203 12.86 -21.23 2.81
N GLY A 204 11.68 -21.26 3.43
CA GLY A 204 11.33 -20.30 4.49
C GLY A 204 11.22 -18.89 3.93
N ASN A 205 12.10 -18.00 4.37
CA ASN A 205 12.09 -16.57 4.06
C ASN A 205 13.18 -16.16 3.05
N HIS A 206 13.83 -17.12 2.38
CA HIS A 206 14.95 -16.85 1.47
C HIS A 206 14.52 -16.55 0.03
N GLY A 207 13.35 -17.04 -0.40
CA GLY A 207 12.81 -16.83 -1.74
C GLY A 207 11.64 -15.83 -1.80
N ALA A 208 11.10 -15.41 -0.67
CA ALA A 208 9.89 -14.56 -0.60
C ALA A 208 10.22 -13.06 -0.59
N ASP A 209 11.02 -12.60 -1.55
CA ASP A 209 11.60 -11.25 -1.60
C ASP A 209 11.02 -10.37 -2.73
N GLY A 210 10.07 -10.89 -3.49
CA GLY A 210 9.54 -10.32 -4.72
C GLY A 210 8.56 -9.17 -4.52
N LEU A 211 8.52 -8.29 -5.52
CA LEU A 211 7.45 -7.31 -5.68
C LEU A 211 6.16 -7.96 -6.20
N VAL A 212 6.30 -9.05 -6.96
CA VAL A 212 5.20 -9.92 -7.37
C VAL A 212 5.41 -11.35 -6.88
N GLY A 213 4.33 -12.12 -6.78
CA GLY A 213 4.40 -13.54 -6.44
C GLY A 213 5.13 -14.39 -7.49
N PRO A 214 5.33 -15.70 -7.23
CA PRO A 214 6.08 -16.60 -8.11
C PRO A 214 5.48 -16.72 -9.53
N HIS A 215 4.16 -16.56 -9.66
CA HIS A 215 3.45 -16.54 -10.94
C HIS A 215 3.12 -15.11 -11.40
N HIS A 216 3.84 -14.13 -10.85
CA HIS A 216 3.65 -12.70 -11.07
C HIS A 216 2.31 -12.14 -10.58
N GLU A 217 1.76 -12.71 -9.51
CA GLU A 217 0.62 -12.16 -8.81
C GLU A 217 0.93 -10.74 -8.32
N LYS A 218 0.03 -9.79 -8.64
CA LYS A 218 0.23 -8.37 -8.36
C LYS A 218 -0.40 -7.98 -7.03
N GLU A 219 0.46 -7.49 -6.13
CA GLU A 219 0.07 -6.98 -4.81
C GLU A 219 -0.05 -5.45 -4.78
N GLY A 220 -0.39 -4.87 -3.63
CA GLY A 220 -0.51 -3.42 -3.49
C GLY A 220 0.76 -2.63 -3.85
N SER A 221 1.95 -3.18 -3.60
CA SER A 221 3.22 -2.54 -4.01
C SER A 221 3.36 -2.37 -5.51
N PHE A 222 2.90 -3.32 -6.32
CA PHE A 222 2.94 -3.21 -7.77
C PHE A 222 2.29 -1.91 -8.23
N PHE A 223 1.11 -1.61 -7.70
CA PHE A 223 0.37 -0.42 -8.04
C PHE A 223 0.98 0.84 -7.41
N ALA A 224 1.51 0.74 -6.19
CA ALA A 224 2.21 1.86 -5.55
C ALA A 224 3.45 2.28 -6.36
N VAL A 225 4.28 1.32 -6.77
CA VAL A 225 5.45 1.56 -7.60
C VAL A 225 5.04 2.12 -8.97
N LYS A 226 4.00 1.55 -9.58
CA LYS A 226 3.44 2.04 -10.85
C LYS A 226 3.04 3.51 -10.76
N GLU A 227 2.35 3.92 -9.70
CA GLU A 227 1.99 5.31 -9.47
C GLU A 227 3.23 6.20 -9.26
N ILE A 228 4.09 5.85 -8.30
CA ILE A 228 5.22 6.68 -7.86
C ILE A 228 6.21 6.92 -9.00
N TRP A 229 6.45 5.90 -9.83
CA TRP A 229 7.36 5.97 -10.97
C TRP A 229 6.67 6.30 -12.29
N SER A 230 5.41 6.73 -12.27
CA SER A 230 4.76 7.25 -13.47
C SER A 230 5.59 8.40 -14.06
N PRO A 231 5.92 8.36 -15.37
CA PRO A 231 6.64 9.43 -16.04
C PRO A 231 5.74 10.64 -16.33
N VAL A 232 4.45 10.54 -16.02
CA VAL A 232 3.49 11.64 -16.07
C VAL A 232 2.91 11.80 -14.67
N MET A 233 3.03 12.99 -14.10
CA MET A 233 2.47 13.29 -12.78
C MET A 233 1.38 14.35 -12.88
N VAL A 234 0.28 14.11 -12.18
CA VAL A 234 -0.76 15.12 -11.91
C VAL A 234 -0.54 15.64 -10.50
N MET A 235 -0.28 16.93 -10.37
CA MET A 235 0.16 17.56 -9.11
C MET A 235 -1.01 18.10 -8.26
N ASN A 236 -2.25 17.99 -8.75
CA ASN A 236 -3.44 18.41 -8.02
C ASN A 236 -3.72 17.45 -6.85
N GLN A 237 -3.47 17.93 -5.62
CA GLN A 237 -3.76 17.15 -4.41
C GLN A 237 -5.25 17.10 -4.07
N GLN A 238 -5.99 18.16 -4.38
CA GLN A 238 -7.42 18.26 -4.14
C GLN A 238 -8.12 18.83 -5.35
N VAL A 239 -9.32 18.31 -5.60
CA VAL A 239 -10.26 18.76 -6.64
C VAL A 239 -11.62 18.84 -5.96
N ASP A 240 -12.33 19.93 -6.17
CA ASP A 240 -13.68 20.14 -5.64
C ASP A 240 -14.71 20.29 -6.78
N LYS A 241 -15.98 20.47 -6.41
CA LYS A 241 -17.07 20.65 -7.38
C LYS A 241 -16.98 21.95 -8.19
N GLY A 242 -16.15 22.91 -7.78
CA GLY A 242 -15.86 24.15 -8.49
C GLY A 242 -14.65 24.08 -9.41
N PHE A 243 -14.01 22.91 -9.54
CA PHE A 243 -12.80 22.75 -10.32
C PHE A 243 -12.98 23.14 -11.80
N ASP A 244 -12.02 23.89 -12.33
CA ASP A 244 -12.09 24.54 -13.64
C ASP A 244 -11.60 23.65 -14.80
N GLY A 245 -11.14 22.44 -14.50
CA GLY A 245 -10.58 21.49 -15.46
C GLY A 245 -9.11 21.72 -15.82
N ASN A 246 -8.39 22.60 -15.12
CA ASN A 246 -6.96 22.80 -15.32
C ASN A 246 -6.14 21.92 -14.37
N PHE A 247 -5.60 20.84 -14.91
CA PHE A 247 -4.69 19.97 -14.16
C PHE A 247 -3.25 20.46 -14.30
N SER A 248 -2.55 20.63 -13.18
CA SER A 248 -1.12 20.86 -13.15
C SER A 248 -0.42 19.53 -13.42
N VAL A 249 0.37 19.47 -14.50
CA VAL A 249 1.05 18.24 -14.91
C VAL A 249 2.55 18.46 -15.02
N GLU A 250 3.32 17.42 -14.70
CA GLU A 250 4.77 17.34 -14.88
C GLU A 250 5.09 16.21 -15.85
N ASN A 251 5.85 16.53 -16.91
CA ASN A 251 6.44 15.55 -17.80
C ASN A 251 7.79 15.10 -17.23
N ARG A 252 7.85 13.87 -16.71
CA ARG A 252 9.06 13.25 -16.15
C ARG A 252 9.75 12.30 -17.14
N TYR A 253 9.35 12.24 -18.40
CA TYR A 253 10.13 11.53 -19.43
C TYR A 253 11.44 12.26 -19.75
N ASP A 254 12.47 11.51 -20.13
CA ASP A 254 13.75 12.05 -20.61
C ASP A 254 13.72 12.44 -22.10
N PHE A 255 12.92 11.74 -22.92
CA PHE A 255 12.96 11.87 -24.40
C PHE A 255 11.60 12.04 -25.06
N THR A 256 10.51 12.00 -24.29
CA THR A 256 9.14 11.98 -24.81
C THR A 256 8.43 13.28 -24.44
N ASN A 257 7.81 13.92 -25.43
CA ASN A 257 6.93 15.06 -25.19
C ASN A 257 5.56 14.55 -24.70
N LEU A 258 4.92 15.29 -23.80
CA LEU A 258 3.63 14.91 -23.23
C LEU A 258 2.49 14.92 -24.27
N ASN A 259 2.65 15.59 -25.42
CA ASN A 259 1.72 15.53 -26.54
C ASN A 259 1.66 14.15 -27.23
N ALA A 260 2.59 13.25 -26.93
CA ALA A 260 2.55 11.84 -27.33
C ALA A 260 1.71 10.97 -26.38
N CYS A 261 1.20 11.54 -25.28
CA CYS A 261 0.30 10.87 -24.35
C CYS A 261 -1.16 11.29 -24.60
N ASN A 262 -2.08 10.39 -24.30
CA ASN A 262 -3.51 10.67 -24.23
C ASN A 262 -3.99 10.62 -22.78
N PHE A 263 -5.03 11.38 -22.48
CA PHE A 263 -5.66 11.39 -21.17
C PHE A 263 -7.13 11.03 -21.31
N GLU A 264 -7.57 10.03 -20.58
CA GLU A 264 -8.99 9.68 -20.45
C GLU A 264 -9.51 10.23 -19.12
N TRP A 265 -10.67 10.87 -19.11
CA TRP A 265 -11.30 11.37 -17.90
C TRP A 265 -12.72 10.84 -17.75
N GLN A 266 -13.14 10.62 -16.51
CA GLN A 266 -14.49 10.18 -16.16
C GLN A 266 -15.00 10.96 -14.96
N VAL A 267 -16.23 11.44 -15.06
CA VAL A 267 -16.99 12.00 -13.95
C VAL A 267 -18.11 11.03 -13.64
N CYS A 268 -18.21 10.59 -12.38
CA CYS A 268 -19.19 9.59 -11.99
C CYS A 268 -19.91 9.94 -10.68
N ARG A 269 -20.96 9.18 -10.43
CA ARG A 269 -21.62 9.06 -9.13
C ARG A 269 -21.72 7.59 -8.74
N PHE A 270 -21.84 7.35 -7.46
CA PHE A 270 -22.04 6.04 -6.88
C PHE A 270 -23.46 5.95 -6.32
N SER A 271 -24.03 4.76 -6.36
CA SER A 271 -25.30 4.51 -5.69
C SER A 271 -25.07 3.86 -4.32
N PRO A 272 -26.03 3.99 -3.39
CA PRO A 272 -25.90 3.37 -2.07
C PRO A 272 -25.85 1.83 -2.13
N ASP A 273 -26.43 1.19 -3.14
CA ASP A 273 -26.34 -0.26 -3.40
C ASP A 273 -25.00 -0.70 -4.04
N GLY A 274 -24.12 0.27 -4.29
CA GLY A 274 -22.77 0.02 -4.79
C GLY A 274 -22.74 -0.27 -6.27
N GLU A 275 -23.34 0.61 -7.07
CA GLU A 275 -23.13 0.72 -8.51
C GLU A 275 -22.43 2.04 -8.86
N LYS A 276 -21.47 1.98 -9.79
CA LYS A 276 -20.83 3.16 -10.37
C LYS A 276 -21.57 3.59 -11.63
N ARG A 277 -22.05 4.83 -11.69
CA ARG A 277 -22.67 5.42 -12.88
C ARG A 277 -21.84 6.56 -13.43
N ILE A 278 -21.34 6.39 -14.65
CA ILE A 278 -20.65 7.45 -15.39
C ILE A 278 -21.66 8.52 -15.80
N ILE A 279 -21.44 9.75 -15.36
CA ILE A 279 -22.21 10.94 -15.76
C ILE A 279 -21.71 11.41 -17.12
N LYS A 280 -20.39 11.54 -17.25
CA LYS A 280 -19.73 11.89 -18.50
C LYS A 280 -18.29 11.40 -18.52
N GLN A 281 -17.77 11.17 -19.71
CA GLN A 281 -16.37 10.84 -19.92
C GLN A 281 -15.88 11.48 -21.22
N GLY A 282 -14.57 11.54 -21.39
CA GLY A 282 -13.96 12.02 -22.61
C GLY A 282 -12.45 11.77 -22.64
N GLU A 283 -11.85 12.23 -23.73
CA GLU A 283 -10.42 12.12 -23.98
C GLU A 283 -9.83 13.51 -24.22
N GLN A 284 -8.56 13.66 -23.89
CA GLN A 284 -7.78 14.87 -24.09
C GLN A 284 -6.35 14.50 -24.46
N ALA A 285 -5.88 14.99 -25.62
CA ALA A 285 -4.47 14.88 -25.97
C ALA A 285 -3.62 15.67 -24.97
N GLY A 286 -2.44 15.15 -24.63
CA GLY A 286 -1.50 15.84 -23.76
C GLY A 286 -1.05 17.19 -24.32
N PRO A 287 -0.71 18.15 -23.45
CA PRO A 287 -0.18 19.44 -23.88
C PRO A 287 1.22 19.29 -24.50
N ASP A 288 1.63 20.26 -25.32
CA ASP A 288 3.00 20.34 -25.84
C ASP A 288 3.97 20.74 -24.72
N LEU A 289 4.42 19.74 -23.96
CA LEU A 289 5.38 19.86 -22.88
C LEU A 289 6.54 18.90 -23.15
N GLY A 290 7.71 19.46 -23.41
CA GLY A 290 8.92 18.66 -23.61
C GLY A 290 9.35 17.91 -22.34
N PRO A 291 10.35 17.02 -22.45
CA PRO A 291 10.98 16.36 -21.32
C PRO A 291 11.28 17.30 -20.16
N HIS A 292 10.98 16.86 -18.93
CA HIS A 292 11.23 17.57 -17.67
C HIS A 292 10.48 18.91 -17.49
N GLN A 293 9.49 19.22 -18.34
CA GLN A 293 8.70 20.44 -18.23
C GLN A 293 7.44 20.24 -17.39
N THR A 294 7.01 21.31 -16.72
CA THR A 294 5.71 21.42 -16.06
C THR A 294 4.78 22.32 -16.86
N GLY A 295 3.48 22.09 -16.73
CA GLY A 295 2.48 22.91 -17.41
C GLY A 295 1.06 22.52 -17.03
N VAL A 296 0.11 22.90 -17.88
CA VAL A 296 -1.32 22.69 -17.62
C VAL A 296 -1.92 21.78 -18.68
N LEU A 297 -2.55 20.70 -18.24
CA LEU A 297 -3.48 19.90 -19.04
C LEU A 297 -4.88 20.48 -18.83
N LYS A 298 -5.43 21.10 -19.86
CA LYS A 298 -6.77 21.68 -19.83
C LYS A 298 -7.80 20.68 -20.35
N ILE A 299 -8.77 20.33 -19.51
CA ILE A 299 -9.89 19.45 -19.85
C ILE A 299 -11.20 20.24 -19.76
N ALA A 300 -12.03 20.14 -20.81
CA ALA A 300 -13.38 20.70 -20.79
C ALA A 300 -14.34 19.78 -20.01
N LEU A 301 -14.31 19.89 -18.68
CA LEU A 301 -15.18 19.12 -17.79
C LEU A 301 -16.65 19.59 -17.86
N PRO A 302 -17.63 18.69 -17.59
CA PRO A 302 -19.01 19.11 -17.35
C PRO A 302 -19.14 19.86 -16.01
N ASP A 303 -20.34 20.39 -15.74
CA ASP A 303 -20.70 20.81 -14.37
C ASP A 303 -20.57 19.61 -13.41
N LEU A 304 -19.85 19.80 -12.30
CA LEU A 304 -19.50 18.76 -11.32
C LEU A 304 -20.46 18.73 -10.11
N LYS A 305 -21.54 19.52 -10.09
CA LYS A 305 -22.50 19.55 -8.96
C LYS A 305 -23.02 18.18 -8.55
N GLU A 306 -23.38 17.36 -9.54
CA GLU A 306 -23.94 16.00 -9.37
C GLU A 306 -22.87 14.91 -9.34
N ALA A 307 -21.59 15.29 -9.44
CA ALA A 307 -20.48 14.35 -9.45
C ALA A 307 -20.03 14.01 -8.02
N GLU A 308 -19.62 12.77 -7.83
CA GLU A 308 -19.08 12.26 -6.58
C GLU A 308 -17.63 11.81 -6.72
N ALA A 309 -17.18 11.52 -7.94
CA ALA A 309 -15.75 11.32 -8.23
C ALA A 309 -15.36 11.78 -9.63
N LEU A 310 -14.11 12.21 -9.74
CA LEU A 310 -13.41 12.50 -10.98
C LEU A 310 -12.22 11.55 -11.12
N TYR A 311 -12.06 10.95 -12.30
CA TYR A 311 -10.90 10.14 -12.66
C TYR A 311 -10.16 10.80 -13.80
N LEU A 312 -8.84 10.69 -13.78
CA LEU A 312 -7.95 11.06 -14.88
C LEU A 312 -6.93 9.94 -15.07
N LYS A 313 -6.87 9.39 -16.28
CA LYS A 313 -5.96 8.31 -16.66
C LYS A 313 -4.98 8.81 -17.70
N ALA A 314 -3.68 8.66 -17.46
CA ALA A 314 -2.64 8.92 -18.45
C ALA A 314 -2.29 7.65 -19.22
N ILE A 315 -2.19 7.77 -20.55
CA ILE A 315 -1.95 6.67 -21.48
C ILE A 315 -0.82 7.04 -22.42
N HIS A 316 0.13 6.13 -22.62
CA HIS A 316 1.16 6.25 -23.62
C HIS A 316 1.26 4.95 -24.42
N ASN A 317 1.25 5.03 -25.76
CA ASN A 317 1.25 3.88 -26.66
C ASN A 317 0.18 2.81 -26.33
N GLY A 318 -1.03 3.26 -25.97
CA GLY A 318 -2.16 2.39 -25.62
C GLY A 318 -2.03 1.67 -24.27
N LYS A 319 -1.02 2.00 -23.47
CA LYS A 319 -0.82 1.45 -22.11
C LYS A 319 -1.09 2.51 -21.06
N GLU A 320 -1.85 2.14 -20.04
CA GLU A 320 -2.09 2.97 -18.87
C GLU A 320 -0.80 3.12 -18.06
N LEU A 321 -0.40 4.38 -17.85
CA LEU A 321 0.68 4.76 -16.94
C LEU A 321 0.14 4.78 -15.51
N TRP A 322 -0.95 5.51 -15.27
CA TRP A 322 -1.66 5.56 -13.99
C TRP A 322 -3.06 6.17 -14.14
N THR A 323 -3.94 5.93 -13.16
CA THR A 323 -5.25 6.59 -13.01
C THR A 323 -5.35 7.25 -11.65
N TRP A 324 -5.40 8.59 -11.63
CA TRP A 324 -5.75 9.37 -10.45
C TRP A 324 -7.27 9.42 -10.26
N SER A 325 -7.70 9.54 -9.01
CA SER A 325 -9.11 9.72 -8.63
C SER A 325 -9.23 10.77 -7.52
N TRP A 326 -10.26 11.60 -7.59
CA TRP A 326 -10.58 12.57 -6.54
C TRP A 326 -12.01 12.38 -6.06
N ASN A 327 -12.18 12.44 -4.75
CA ASN A 327 -13.50 12.49 -4.12
C ASN A 327 -14.11 13.88 -4.30
N LEU A 328 -15.30 13.94 -4.89
CA LEU A 328 -16.12 15.16 -5.02
C LEU A 328 -17.34 15.12 -4.11
N ALA A 329 -17.63 13.98 -3.48
CA ALA A 329 -18.75 13.84 -2.57
C ALA A 329 -18.40 14.46 -1.20
N GLU A 330 -19.18 15.46 -0.81
CA GLU A 330 -19.19 15.97 0.58
C GLU A 330 -19.87 14.97 1.52
N LYS A 331 -20.86 14.24 1.00
CA LYS A 331 -21.56 13.14 1.65
C LYS A 331 -21.99 12.15 0.57
N VAL A 332 -21.93 10.86 0.87
CA VAL A 332 -22.64 9.83 0.09
C VAL A 332 -23.94 9.56 0.82
N ASP A 333 -25.08 9.65 0.13
CA ASP A 333 -26.39 9.40 0.75
C ASP A 333 -26.45 7.95 1.28
N LEU A 334 -26.44 7.79 2.60
CA LEU A 334 -26.35 6.47 3.25
C LEU A 334 -27.73 5.79 3.37
N ALA A 335 -28.80 6.58 3.50
CA ALA A 335 -30.21 6.20 3.39
C ALA A 335 -31.08 7.46 3.55
N VAL A 336 -32.37 7.37 3.20
CA VAL A 336 -33.37 8.41 3.50
C VAL A 336 -33.95 8.11 4.88
N PRO A 337 -33.87 9.01 5.88
CA PRO A 337 -34.44 8.76 7.20
C PRO A 337 -35.94 8.52 7.11
N LYS A 338 -36.37 7.31 7.45
CA LYS A 338 -37.78 6.97 7.68
C LYS A 338 -38.09 7.07 9.17
N THR A 339 -39.32 7.42 9.49
CA THR A 339 -39.81 7.39 10.87
C THR A 339 -40.18 5.95 11.21
N GLY A 340 -39.33 5.28 11.99
CA GLY A 340 -39.59 3.93 12.52
C GLY A 340 -40.32 3.96 13.86
N SER A 341 -40.78 2.80 14.33
CA SER A 341 -41.26 2.63 15.71
C SER A 341 -40.08 2.27 16.61
N VAL A 342 -39.59 3.24 17.39
CA VAL A 342 -38.48 3.04 18.34
C VAL A 342 -38.98 2.99 19.78
N LYS A 343 -38.47 2.03 20.56
CA LYS A 343 -38.76 1.87 21.99
C LYS A 343 -37.48 1.59 22.77
N LEU A 344 -37.42 2.13 23.98
CA LEU A 344 -36.39 1.81 24.97
C LEU A 344 -36.92 0.80 25.97
N ILE A 345 -36.16 -0.27 26.19
CA ILE A 345 -36.44 -1.31 27.18
C ILE A 345 -35.26 -1.32 28.16
N GLU A 346 -35.55 -1.04 29.42
CA GLU A 346 -34.54 -1.04 30.49
C GLU A 346 -34.60 -2.35 31.28
N GLU A 347 -33.46 -3.03 31.39
CA GLU A 347 -33.30 -4.26 32.15
C GLU A 347 -32.14 -4.11 33.14
N ALA A 348 -32.03 -5.06 34.08
CA ALA A 348 -30.94 -5.04 35.06
C ALA A 348 -29.58 -5.16 34.35
N GLY A 349 -28.82 -4.06 34.33
CA GLY A 349 -27.47 -3.99 33.73
C GLY A 349 -27.42 -3.78 32.21
N MET A 350 -28.57 -3.68 31.54
CA MET A 350 -28.66 -3.58 30.08
C MET A 350 -29.75 -2.58 29.67
N THR A 351 -29.54 -1.86 28.58
CA THR A 351 -30.58 -1.08 27.90
C THR A 351 -30.72 -1.61 26.49
N THR A 352 -31.93 -1.99 26.07
CA THR A 352 -32.21 -2.44 24.72
C THR A 352 -33.00 -1.37 23.97
N VAL A 353 -32.53 -0.99 22.79
CA VAL A 353 -33.30 -0.18 21.84
C VAL A 353 -33.96 -1.13 20.85
N GLU A 354 -35.29 -1.21 20.88
CA GLU A 354 -36.08 -1.94 19.89
C GLU A 354 -36.51 -0.96 18.78
N VAL A 355 -36.12 -1.24 17.54
CA VAL A 355 -36.41 -0.42 16.35
C VAL A 355 -36.90 -1.34 15.24
N ASP A 356 -38.16 -1.16 14.81
CA ASP A 356 -38.82 -1.93 13.74
C ASP A 356 -38.73 -3.48 13.81
N GLY A 357 -38.44 -4.03 14.99
CA GLY A 357 -38.32 -5.48 15.26
C GLY A 357 -36.88 -5.94 15.52
N GLN A 358 -35.90 -5.10 15.17
CA GLN A 358 -34.50 -5.22 15.55
C GLN A 358 -34.27 -4.70 16.98
N LYS A 359 -33.29 -5.27 17.69
CA LYS A 359 -32.91 -4.93 19.06
C LYS A 359 -31.40 -4.69 19.15
N LEU A 360 -31.01 -3.51 19.62
CA LEU A 360 -29.62 -3.14 19.91
C LEU A 360 -29.41 -3.18 21.43
N HIS A 361 -28.42 -3.94 21.90
CA HIS A 361 -28.21 -4.20 23.33
C HIS A 361 -27.01 -3.42 23.89
N PHE A 362 -27.24 -2.49 24.81
CA PHE A 362 -26.22 -1.61 25.40
C PHE A 362 -25.95 -1.92 26.88
N SER A 363 -24.70 -2.23 27.19
CA SER A 363 -24.27 -2.50 28.57
C SER A 363 -24.33 -1.24 29.43
N ARG A 364 -25.07 -1.27 30.55
CA ARG A 364 -25.06 -0.16 31.52
C ARG A 364 -23.78 -0.10 32.35
N LYS A 365 -22.93 -1.13 32.27
CA LYS A 365 -21.64 -1.20 32.96
C LYS A 365 -20.52 -0.57 32.14
N THR A 366 -20.54 -0.76 30.83
CA THR A 366 -19.45 -0.35 29.92
C THR A 366 -19.87 0.72 28.90
N GLY A 367 -21.16 0.91 28.66
CA GLY A 367 -21.69 1.81 27.63
C GLY A 367 -21.61 1.26 26.21
N GLU A 368 -21.02 0.08 26.03
CA GLU A 368 -20.79 -0.55 24.73
C GLU A 368 -22.08 -1.17 24.17
N LEU A 369 -22.21 -1.16 22.85
CA LEU A 369 -23.08 -2.07 22.12
C LEU A 369 -22.52 -3.48 22.25
N THR A 370 -23.30 -4.41 22.79
CA THR A 370 -22.88 -5.80 23.08
C THR A 370 -23.40 -6.82 22.07
N GLY A 371 -24.34 -6.43 21.22
CA GLY A 371 -24.91 -7.29 20.20
C GLY A 371 -26.16 -6.70 19.56
N VAL A 372 -26.58 -7.30 18.45
CA VAL A 372 -27.79 -6.93 17.71
C VAL A 372 -28.61 -8.19 17.43
N THR A 373 -29.92 -8.16 17.69
CA THR A 373 -30.83 -9.30 17.45
C THR A 373 -32.10 -8.87 16.73
N ALA A 374 -32.75 -9.77 16.00
CA ALA A 374 -34.07 -9.55 15.40
C ALA A 374 -34.84 -10.88 15.32
N GLY A 375 -35.95 -10.99 16.03
CA GLY A 375 -36.70 -12.25 16.14
C GLY A 375 -35.84 -13.41 16.67
N LYS A 376 -35.50 -14.38 15.81
CA LYS A 376 -34.57 -15.49 16.11
C LYS A 376 -33.14 -15.25 15.59
N GLY A 377 -32.93 -14.22 14.77
CA GLY A 377 -31.64 -13.85 14.22
C GLY A 377 -30.78 -13.10 15.24
N LYS A 378 -29.46 -13.27 15.12
CA LYS A 378 -28.45 -12.58 15.93
C LYS A 378 -27.30 -12.19 15.01
N LEU A 379 -26.83 -10.96 15.14
CA LEU A 379 -25.54 -10.51 14.63
C LEU A 379 -24.60 -10.34 15.83
N SER A 380 -23.49 -11.06 15.82
CA SER A 380 -22.47 -11.02 16.87
C SER A 380 -21.56 -9.78 16.79
N PHE A 381 -22.04 -8.70 16.15
CA PHE A 381 -21.36 -7.41 16.08
C PHE A 381 -21.55 -6.63 17.38
N GLY A 382 -20.47 -6.21 18.01
CA GLY A 382 -20.56 -5.47 19.26
C GLY A 382 -19.23 -5.31 19.98
N ASN A 383 -19.29 -5.33 21.31
CA ASN A 383 -18.24 -4.95 22.25
C ASN A 383 -17.54 -3.64 21.86
N GLY A 384 -18.31 -2.63 21.44
CA GLY A 384 -17.74 -1.37 21.00
C GLY A 384 -18.73 -0.20 21.04
N PRO A 385 -18.26 1.01 20.68
CA PRO A 385 -16.89 1.32 20.30
C PRO A 385 -15.96 1.31 21.52
N ARG A 386 -14.71 0.88 21.32
CA ARG A 386 -13.62 1.07 22.30
C ARG A 386 -12.50 1.85 21.66
N PHE A 387 -11.93 2.80 22.40
CA PHE A 387 -10.72 3.48 21.99
C PHE A 387 -9.55 2.50 21.95
N VAL A 388 -8.75 2.59 20.90
CA VAL A 388 -7.49 1.87 20.76
C VAL A 388 -6.37 2.81 20.34
N ALA A 389 -5.20 2.62 20.95
CA ALA A 389 -3.96 3.26 20.58
C ALA A 389 -2.79 2.31 20.83
N PHE A 390 -1.93 2.16 19.83
CA PHE A 390 -0.76 1.30 19.91
C PHE A 390 0.49 2.03 19.46
N ARG A 391 1.60 1.66 20.10
CA ARG A 391 2.93 2.20 19.84
C ARG A 391 3.93 1.05 19.79
N ARG A 392 4.90 1.10 18.88
CA ARG A 392 5.98 0.11 18.77
C ARG A 392 6.69 -0.04 20.11
N ALA A 393 6.99 -1.29 20.46
CA ALA A 393 7.33 -1.65 21.83
C ALA A 393 8.68 -1.11 22.32
N ASP A 394 9.56 -0.74 21.40
CA ASP A 394 10.85 -0.09 21.64
C ASP A 394 10.73 1.44 21.81
N ARG A 395 9.54 2.02 21.63
CA ARG A 395 9.35 3.48 21.60
C ARG A 395 8.70 4.01 22.88
N SER A 396 9.21 5.14 23.36
CA SER A 396 8.65 5.91 24.48
C SER A 396 7.50 6.85 24.06
N VAL A 397 6.84 7.48 25.04
CA VAL A 397 5.70 8.39 24.82
C VAL A 397 6.08 9.64 24.03
N ASP A 398 7.31 10.12 24.21
CA ASP A 398 7.89 11.27 23.50
C ASP A 398 8.62 10.86 22.21
N GLY A 399 8.52 9.59 21.81
CA GLY A 399 8.96 9.11 20.50
C GLY A 399 10.40 8.60 20.42
N TRP A 400 11.15 8.67 21.53
CA TRP A 400 12.50 8.09 21.61
C TRP A 400 12.48 6.58 21.42
N VAL A 401 13.42 6.08 20.62
CA VAL A 401 13.63 4.65 20.39
C VAL A 401 14.69 4.17 21.37
N ALA A 402 14.35 3.17 22.19
CA ALA A 402 15.27 2.60 23.15
C ALA A 402 16.37 1.80 22.45
N GLU A 403 17.61 2.02 22.88
CA GLU A 403 18.78 1.29 22.39
C GLU A 403 18.98 -0.01 23.17
N ASN A 404 19.68 -0.97 22.57
CA ASN A 404 20.11 -2.23 23.21
C ASN A 404 18.97 -3.14 23.71
N LEU A 405 17.81 -3.09 23.05
CA LEU A 405 16.70 -4.03 23.31
C LEU A 405 16.93 -5.40 22.66
N PRO A 406 16.27 -6.46 23.16
CA PRO A 406 16.25 -7.76 22.50
C PRO A 406 15.79 -7.67 21.03
N LYS A 407 16.33 -8.52 20.17
CA LYS A 407 15.95 -8.60 18.76
C LYS A 407 14.44 -8.88 18.63
N GLY A 408 13.76 -8.12 17.77
CA GLY A 408 12.34 -8.31 17.44
C GLY A 408 11.37 -7.43 18.23
N VAL A 409 11.82 -6.71 19.27
CA VAL A 409 10.96 -5.76 20.00
C VAL A 409 10.49 -4.63 19.07
N ASP A 410 11.34 -4.23 18.13
CA ASP A 410 11.10 -3.27 17.04
C ASP A 410 10.08 -3.72 15.99
N ARG A 411 9.40 -4.85 16.22
CA ARG A 411 8.34 -5.41 15.36
C ARG A 411 7.03 -5.65 16.11
N THR A 412 7.03 -5.44 17.42
CA THR A 412 5.87 -5.64 18.31
C THR A 412 5.31 -4.30 18.78
N TYR A 413 4.06 -4.29 19.25
CA TYR A 413 3.35 -3.07 19.63
C TYR A 413 2.75 -3.22 21.03
N ASN A 414 2.94 -2.19 21.86
CA ASN A 414 2.32 -2.07 23.16
C ASN A 414 0.96 -1.39 23.03
N ASP A 415 -0.02 -1.93 23.74
CA ASP A 415 -1.31 -1.25 23.97
C ASP A 415 -1.07 -0.04 24.89
N VAL A 416 -1.31 1.15 24.37
CA VAL A 416 -1.20 2.43 25.08
C VAL A 416 -2.55 3.14 25.16
N SER A 417 -3.65 2.43 24.90
CA SER A 417 -5.01 2.95 24.88
C SER A 417 -5.48 3.48 26.23
N GLY A 418 -4.81 3.08 27.32
CA GLY A 418 -5.22 3.38 28.68
C GLY A 418 -6.57 2.71 29.04
N GLU A 419 -7.09 3.02 30.22
CA GLU A 419 -8.39 2.51 30.68
C GLU A 419 -9.45 3.61 30.55
N SER A 420 -10.55 3.32 29.86
CA SER A 420 -11.72 4.19 29.80
C SER A 420 -12.85 3.61 30.65
N LYS A 421 -13.24 4.31 31.71
CA LYS A 421 -14.28 3.88 32.66
C LYS A 421 -15.54 4.72 32.46
N LEU A 422 -16.68 4.03 32.32
CA LEU A 422 -17.98 4.68 32.24
C LEU A 422 -18.26 5.46 33.53
N ILE A 423 -18.55 6.75 33.42
CA ILE A 423 -18.90 7.64 34.54
C ILE A 423 -20.38 8.02 34.53
N ALA A 424 -21.01 8.08 33.35
CA ALA A 424 -22.43 8.34 33.20
C ALA A 424 -22.99 7.54 32.02
N PHE A 425 -24.21 7.03 32.20
CA PHE A 425 -24.98 6.37 31.17
C PHE A 425 -26.39 6.95 31.18
N HIS A 426 -26.79 7.51 30.04
CA HIS A 426 -28.13 8.07 29.84
C HIS A 426 -28.81 7.36 28.69
N ALA A 427 -30.06 6.99 28.89
CA ALA A 427 -30.92 6.44 27.85
C ALA A 427 -32.28 7.14 27.93
N ALA A 428 -32.69 7.79 26.85
CA ALA A 428 -33.97 8.48 26.79
C ALA A 428 -34.52 8.56 25.36
N MET A 429 -35.83 8.77 25.25
CA MET A 429 -36.44 9.17 23.99
C MET A 429 -36.33 10.69 23.84
N GLU A 430 -35.65 11.15 22.80
CA GLU A 430 -35.47 12.58 22.48
C GLU A 430 -35.94 12.84 21.06
N GLN A 431 -36.90 13.77 20.89
CA GLN A 431 -37.41 14.16 19.56
C GLN A 431 -37.86 12.98 18.67
N GLY A 432 -38.35 11.90 19.28
CA GLY A 432 -38.79 10.69 18.57
C GLY A 432 -37.68 9.67 18.28
N LYS A 433 -36.44 9.91 18.68
CA LYS A 433 -35.30 8.99 18.58
C LYS A 433 -34.97 8.39 19.94
N ALA A 434 -34.48 7.15 19.97
CA ALA A 434 -33.79 6.65 21.15
C ALA A 434 -32.36 7.18 21.17
N VAL A 435 -31.98 7.81 22.27
CA VAL A 435 -30.64 8.36 22.49
C VAL A 435 -29.97 7.57 23.62
N ILE A 436 -28.82 6.96 23.32
CA ILE A 436 -27.94 6.33 24.32
C ILE A 436 -26.67 7.16 24.39
N ARG A 437 -26.39 7.74 25.55
CA ARG A 437 -25.19 8.56 25.79
C ARG A 437 -24.37 7.95 26.92
N ALA A 438 -23.12 7.64 26.61
CA ALA A 438 -22.14 7.12 27.54
C ALA A 438 -20.97 8.12 27.66
N GLU A 439 -20.69 8.56 28.88
CA GLU A 439 -19.57 9.44 29.20
C GLU A 439 -18.51 8.66 29.97
N TYR A 440 -17.25 8.94 29.70
CA TYR A 440 -16.11 8.16 30.20
C TYR A 440 -15.05 9.03 30.86
N SER A 441 -14.45 8.52 31.92
CA SER A 441 -13.14 8.98 32.39
C SER A 441 -12.06 8.15 31.70
N GLY A 442 -11.05 8.81 31.12
CA GLY A 442 -9.98 8.17 30.37
C GLY A 442 -9.81 8.79 28.97
N PRO A 443 -9.17 8.06 28.04
CA PRO A 443 -8.98 8.53 26.67
C PRO A 443 -10.28 8.61 25.87
N LEU A 444 -11.15 7.59 25.91
CA LEU A 444 -12.51 7.74 25.41
C LEU A 444 -13.25 8.75 26.30
N LYS A 445 -13.95 9.70 25.70
CA LYS A 445 -14.67 10.77 26.42
C LYS A 445 -16.17 10.57 26.36
N GLU A 446 -16.68 10.33 25.17
CA GLU A 446 -18.12 10.27 24.94
C GLU A 446 -18.44 9.37 23.76
N VAL A 447 -19.52 8.61 23.90
CA VAL A 447 -20.17 7.89 22.82
C VAL A 447 -21.66 8.21 22.89
N ARG A 448 -22.25 8.62 21.78
CA ARG A 448 -23.67 8.93 21.67
C ARG A 448 -24.26 8.22 20.46
N TRP A 449 -25.27 7.38 20.71
CA TRP A 449 -26.07 6.73 19.69
C TRP A 449 -27.42 7.45 19.54
N GLU A 450 -27.84 7.69 18.31
CA GLU A 450 -29.15 8.20 17.94
C GLU A 450 -29.81 7.19 16.98
N ILE A 451 -30.95 6.65 17.40
CA ILE A 451 -31.63 5.58 16.68
C ILE A 451 -33.06 6.02 16.39
N ALA A 452 -33.39 6.21 15.11
CA ALA A 452 -34.72 6.64 14.67
C ALA A 452 -35.46 5.58 13.82
N SER A 453 -34.71 4.75 13.10
CA SER A 453 -35.21 3.60 12.31
C SER A 453 -34.04 2.63 12.02
N GLU A 454 -34.31 1.49 11.41
CA GLU A 454 -33.25 0.55 10.95
C GLU A 454 -32.32 1.18 9.88
N GLU A 455 -32.78 2.23 9.21
CA GLU A 455 -32.03 3.00 8.21
C GLU A 455 -31.35 4.25 8.82
N ASP A 456 -31.60 4.59 10.10
CA ASP A 456 -31.04 5.77 10.80
C ASP A 456 -30.55 5.36 12.20
N ILE A 457 -29.42 4.64 12.22
CA ILE A 457 -28.63 4.29 13.42
C ILE A 457 -27.30 5.05 13.33
N LYS A 458 -27.22 6.19 14.02
CA LYS A 458 -26.03 7.04 14.05
C LYS A 458 -25.30 6.89 15.37
N MET A 459 -23.98 6.78 15.32
CA MET A 459 -23.09 6.87 16.48
C MET A 459 -22.12 8.03 16.29
N THR A 460 -22.04 8.93 17.25
CA THR A 460 -20.96 9.92 17.36
C THR A 460 -20.06 9.57 18.53
N TYR A 461 -18.76 9.81 18.41
CA TYR A 461 -17.81 9.54 19.47
C TYR A 461 -16.78 10.66 19.60
N ALA A 462 -16.20 10.78 20.80
CA ALA A 462 -15.08 11.64 21.09
C ALA A 462 -14.06 10.89 21.95
N TYR A 463 -12.79 11.00 21.59
CA TYR A 463 -11.67 10.54 22.41
C TYR A 463 -10.55 11.58 22.40
N GLU A 464 -9.67 11.55 23.39
CA GLU A 464 -8.54 12.45 23.53
C GLU A 464 -7.29 11.64 23.88
N TYR A 465 -6.21 11.87 23.15
CA TYR A 465 -4.92 11.25 23.41
C TYR A 465 -3.82 12.24 23.06
N ASP A 466 -2.80 12.30 23.91
CA ASP A 466 -1.62 13.14 23.73
C ASP A 466 -0.37 12.25 23.81
N GLY A 467 0.32 12.08 22.68
CA GLY A 467 1.54 11.27 22.61
C GLY A 467 1.80 10.66 21.23
N VAL A 468 2.84 9.83 21.17
CA VAL A 468 3.26 9.15 19.94
C VAL A 468 2.53 7.81 19.77
N VAL A 469 1.97 7.58 18.59
CA VAL A 469 1.22 6.37 18.20
C VAL A 469 1.54 5.94 16.76
N GLU A 470 1.33 4.67 16.45
CA GLU A 470 1.42 4.09 15.10
C GLU A 470 0.12 3.37 14.69
N LEU A 471 -0.83 3.18 15.61
CA LEU A 471 -2.20 2.78 15.28
C LEU A 471 -3.13 3.45 16.29
N MET A 472 -4.18 4.15 15.85
CA MET A 472 -5.11 4.81 16.76
C MET A 472 -6.50 4.97 16.14
N GLY A 473 -7.54 4.76 16.95
CA GLY A 473 -8.93 5.00 16.56
C GLY A 473 -9.93 4.32 17.50
N ILE A 474 -11.05 3.86 16.94
CA ILE A 474 -12.05 3.05 17.64
C ILE A 474 -12.23 1.68 16.97
N ARG A 475 -12.57 0.66 17.75
CA ARG A 475 -12.86 -0.68 17.23
C ARG A 475 -14.13 -1.32 17.79
N PHE A 476 -14.62 -2.28 17.03
CA PHE A 476 -15.70 -3.23 17.33
C PHE A 476 -15.22 -4.66 17.09
N ASP A 477 -15.92 -5.61 17.70
CA ASP A 477 -15.68 -7.04 17.51
C ASP A 477 -16.74 -7.65 16.60
N TYR A 478 -16.29 -8.57 15.74
CA TYR A 478 -17.13 -9.52 15.03
C TYR A 478 -16.34 -10.81 14.78
N PRO A 479 -16.91 -12.00 15.02
CA PRO A 479 -16.19 -13.27 14.80
C PRO A 479 -15.76 -13.42 13.34
N GLU A 480 -14.45 -13.49 13.12
CA GLU A 480 -13.85 -13.50 11.78
C GLU A 480 -14.28 -14.72 10.95
N ASP A 481 -14.45 -15.88 11.59
CA ASP A 481 -14.86 -17.14 10.97
C ASP A 481 -16.28 -17.10 10.35
N LEU A 482 -17.09 -16.12 10.75
CA LEU A 482 -18.42 -15.89 10.21
C LEU A 482 -18.42 -14.96 8.99
N VAL A 483 -17.33 -14.26 8.70
CA VAL A 483 -17.25 -13.33 7.56
C VAL A 483 -17.09 -14.09 6.25
N ARG A 484 -17.69 -13.57 5.17
CA ARG A 484 -17.71 -14.21 3.84
C ARG A 484 -17.18 -13.30 2.74
N SER A 485 -17.54 -12.02 2.76
CA SER A 485 -17.04 -11.02 1.82
C SER A 485 -17.19 -9.61 2.38
N LYS A 486 -16.54 -8.66 1.73
CA LYS A 486 -16.67 -7.23 1.97
C LYS A 486 -16.91 -6.52 0.64
N LYS A 487 -17.78 -5.51 0.66
CA LYS A 487 -17.96 -4.55 -0.43
C LYS A 487 -17.80 -3.15 0.16
N TRP A 488 -17.09 -2.25 -0.48
CA TRP A 488 -16.90 -0.90 0.05
C TRP A 488 -16.73 0.14 -1.05
N LEU A 489 -17.08 1.38 -0.74
CA LEU A 489 -16.75 2.57 -1.51
C LEU A 489 -15.64 3.32 -0.77
N GLY A 490 -14.47 3.42 -1.38
CA GLY A 490 -13.30 4.08 -0.81
C GLY A 490 -12.05 3.82 -1.63
N GLU A 491 -10.89 4.18 -1.09
CA GLU A 491 -9.62 3.88 -1.74
C GLU A 491 -9.29 2.38 -1.62
N GLY A 492 -8.89 1.78 -2.73
CA GLY A 492 -8.61 0.35 -2.82
C GLY A 492 -8.09 -0.08 -4.20
N PRO A 493 -8.14 -1.39 -4.51
CA PRO A 493 -8.73 -2.46 -3.70
C PRO A 493 -7.78 -3.05 -2.65
N TYR A 494 -6.50 -2.69 -2.69
CA TYR A 494 -5.46 -3.20 -1.81
C TYR A 494 -5.41 -2.44 -0.49
N ARG A 495 -4.89 -3.10 0.55
CA ARG A 495 -4.60 -2.43 1.83
C ARG A 495 -3.45 -1.44 1.66
N VAL A 496 -3.46 -0.40 2.48
CA VAL A 496 -2.42 0.64 2.53
C VAL A 496 -1.67 0.59 3.86
N TRP A 497 -0.48 1.21 3.85
CA TRP A 497 0.32 1.50 5.04
C TRP A 497 0.56 3.01 5.12
N GLN A 498 0.91 3.52 6.29
CA GLN A 498 1.16 4.95 6.47
C GLN A 498 2.21 5.50 5.48
N ASN A 499 3.20 4.68 5.15
CA ASN A 499 4.28 4.99 4.21
C ASN A 499 4.07 4.39 2.81
N ARG A 500 2.86 3.89 2.50
CA ARG A 500 2.47 3.36 1.19
C ARG A 500 0.95 3.51 1.01
N THR A 501 0.52 4.74 0.78
CA THR A 501 -0.88 5.07 0.46
C THR A 501 -1.14 5.10 -1.05
N GLN A 502 -0.08 5.30 -1.83
CA GLN A 502 -0.09 5.21 -3.29
C GLN A 502 -0.47 3.81 -3.77
N GLY A 503 -0.93 3.70 -5.01
CA GLY A 503 -1.35 2.46 -5.64
C GLY A 503 -2.83 2.16 -5.50
N THR A 504 -3.59 3.06 -4.88
CA THR A 504 -5.04 2.92 -4.69
C THR A 504 -5.81 4.01 -5.43
N ARG A 505 -7.10 3.77 -5.65
CA ARG A 505 -8.03 4.77 -6.19
C ARG A 505 -9.39 4.64 -5.52
N LEU A 506 -10.12 5.75 -5.45
CA LEU A 506 -11.51 5.76 -5.02
C LEU A 506 -12.34 4.98 -6.04
N ASP A 507 -12.98 3.89 -5.63
CA ASP A 507 -13.99 3.19 -6.43
C ASP A 507 -14.83 2.28 -5.52
N ILE A 508 -15.76 1.54 -6.11
CA ILE A 508 -16.45 0.45 -5.45
C ILE A 508 -15.65 -0.83 -5.63
N TRP A 509 -15.31 -1.46 -4.52
CA TRP A 509 -14.51 -2.68 -4.47
C TRP A 509 -15.27 -3.79 -3.76
N GLU A 510 -14.98 -5.03 -4.13
CA GLU A 510 -15.58 -6.21 -3.51
C GLU A 510 -14.59 -7.38 -3.48
N ASN A 511 -14.39 -7.95 -2.29
CA ASN A 511 -13.51 -9.10 -2.08
C ASN A 511 -14.26 -10.20 -1.33
N ALA A 512 -14.14 -11.44 -1.81
CA ALA A 512 -14.40 -12.61 -0.96
C ALA A 512 -13.36 -12.67 0.17
N TYR A 513 -13.74 -13.27 1.29
CA TYR A 513 -12.82 -13.48 2.40
C TYR A 513 -11.60 -14.31 1.96
N ASN A 514 -10.42 -13.78 2.27
CA ASN A 514 -9.13 -14.43 2.10
C ASN A 514 -8.19 -13.96 3.24
N ASP A 515 -7.17 -14.74 3.56
CA ASP A 515 -6.14 -14.34 4.54
C ASP A 515 -4.76 -14.79 4.04
N PRO A 516 -4.24 -14.13 2.99
CA PRO A 516 -2.99 -14.54 2.38
C PRO A 516 -1.85 -14.41 3.37
N ILE A 517 -0.97 -15.40 3.35
CA ILE A 517 0.31 -15.42 4.05
C ILE A 517 1.33 -14.99 2.99
N PRO A 518 1.93 -13.79 3.11
CA PRO A 518 2.97 -13.36 2.17
C PRO A 518 4.05 -14.42 2.03
N GLY A 519 4.43 -14.73 0.79
CA GLY A 519 5.39 -15.79 0.46
C GLY A 519 4.86 -17.23 0.57
N GLU A 520 3.58 -17.47 0.89
CA GLU A 520 3.00 -18.83 0.85
C GLU A 520 1.66 -18.91 0.12
N THR A 521 0.83 -17.87 0.18
CA THR A 521 -0.45 -17.80 -0.54
C THR A 521 -0.64 -16.46 -1.21
N PHE A 522 -1.03 -16.49 -2.49
CA PHE A 522 -0.93 -15.34 -3.40
C PHE A 522 -2.30 -14.87 -3.91
N VAL A 523 -3.31 -14.86 -3.03
CA VAL A 523 -4.67 -14.43 -3.37
C VAL A 523 -4.82 -12.95 -3.05
N TYR A 524 -4.86 -12.14 -4.10
CA TYR A 524 -5.00 -10.69 -4.02
C TYR A 524 -6.24 -10.20 -4.78
N PRO A 525 -6.83 -9.06 -4.42
CA PRO A 525 -6.49 -8.18 -3.29
C PRO A 525 -6.81 -8.78 -1.91
N GLU A 526 -6.07 -8.34 -0.89
CA GLU A 526 -6.21 -8.85 0.48
C GLU A 526 -7.54 -8.43 1.12
N PHE A 527 -8.15 -9.35 1.87
CA PHE A 527 -9.33 -9.03 2.65
C PHE A 527 -9.00 -8.20 3.90
N LYS A 528 -7.94 -8.58 4.62
CA LYS A 528 -7.56 -7.95 5.89
C LYS A 528 -6.62 -6.77 5.69
N GLY A 529 -6.71 -5.79 6.58
CA GLY A 529 -5.80 -4.65 6.60
C GLY A 529 -6.52 -3.32 6.77
N TYR A 530 -5.87 -2.26 6.29
CA TYR A 530 -6.32 -0.89 6.42
C TYR A 530 -6.63 -0.32 5.03
N PHE A 531 -7.77 0.34 4.90
CA PHE A 531 -8.26 0.88 3.63
C PHE A 531 -8.49 2.38 3.81
N GLY A 532 -7.80 3.18 3.00
CA GLY A 532 -7.84 4.63 3.08
C GLY A 532 -9.16 5.20 2.61
N HIS A 533 -9.46 6.38 3.13
CA HIS A 533 -10.49 7.31 2.68
C HIS A 533 -11.72 6.62 2.09
N TRP A 534 -12.70 6.33 2.95
CA TRP A 534 -13.85 5.50 2.64
C TRP A 534 -15.15 6.21 2.98
N HIS A 535 -16.23 5.80 2.32
CA HIS A 535 -17.58 6.32 2.53
C HIS A 535 -18.47 5.30 3.25
N TRP A 536 -18.46 4.06 2.77
CA TRP A 536 -19.19 2.95 3.38
C TRP A 536 -18.53 1.62 3.09
N ALA A 537 -18.77 0.65 3.97
CA ALA A 537 -18.36 -0.74 3.83
C ALA A 537 -19.45 -1.67 4.35
N GLU A 538 -19.66 -2.78 3.65
CA GLU A 538 -20.62 -3.83 3.99
C GLU A 538 -19.88 -5.16 4.09
N LEU A 539 -20.02 -5.81 5.24
CA LEU A 539 -19.59 -7.19 5.46
C LEU A 539 -20.78 -8.12 5.26
N THR A 540 -20.64 -9.07 4.34
CA THR A 540 -21.54 -10.21 4.25
C THR A 540 -21.01 -11.33 5.14
N THR A 541 -21.87 -11.84 6.01
CA THR A 541 -21.51 -12.83 7.02
C THR A 541 -22.47 -14.02 7.01
N ALA A 542 -22.17 -15.04 7.82
CA ALA A 542 -23.06 -16.18 8.02
C ALA A 542 -24.35 -15.80 8.77
N GLU A 543 -24.33 -14.70 9.52
CA GLU A 543 -25.44 -14.22 10.36
C GLU A 543 -26.29 -13.13 9.67
N GLY A 544 -25.79 -12.51 8.60
CA GLY A 544 -26.48 -11.45 7.87
C GLY A 544 -25.50 -10.46 7.22
N ARG A 545 -25.90 -9.19 7.13
CA ARG A 545 -25.06 -8.10 6.60
C ARG A 545 -24.85 -7.03 7.66
N ILE A 546 -23.62 -6.54 7.75
CA ILE A 546 -23.24 -5.43 8.63
C ILE A 546 -22.67 -4.34 7.74
N ARG A 547 -23.36 -3.21 7.67
CA ARG A 547 -22.90 -2.05 6.93
C ARG A 547 -22.53 -0.93 7.88
N MET A 548 -21.36 -0.35 7.63
CA MET A 548 -20.83 0.83 8.30
C MET A 548 -20.62 1.93 7.28
N ALA A 549 -20.74 3.18 7.71
CA ALA A 549 -20.49 4.32 6.87
C ALA A 549 -20.08 5.55 7.67
N THR A 550 -19.43 6.50 7.02
CA THR A 550 -18.90 7.74 7.61
C THR A 550 -19.26 8.91 6.72
N GLU A 551 -19.54 10.08 7.31
CA GLU A 551 -19.62 11.34 6.57
C GLU A 551 -18.22 11.96 6.38
N GLY A 552 -17.24 11.59 7.20
CA GLY A 552 -15.85 12.05 7.08
C GLY A 552 -15.03 11.12 6.19
N TYR A 553 -14.36 11.70 5.19
CA TYR A 553 -13.51 10.96 4.23
C TYR A 553 -12.05 10.83 4.70
N ASP A 554 -11.65 11.48 5.79
CA ASP A 554 -10.24 11.61 6.21
C ASP A 554 -9.76 10.53 7.22
N ASN A 555 -10.39 9.35 7.24
CA ASN A 555 -10.01 8.26 8.13
C ASN A 555 -9.89 6.92 7.38
N TYR A 556 -9.40 5.90 8.08
CA TYR A 556 -9.14 4.57 7.53
C TYR A 556 -10.13 3.55 8.08
N LEU A 557 -10.61 2.68 7.21
CA LEU A 557 -11.35 1.48 7.59
C LEU A 557 -10.36 0.36 7.92
N GLY A 558 -10.41 -0.16 9.15
CA GLY A 558 -9.66 -1.36 9.52
C GLY A 558 -10.56 -2.59 9.49
N ILE A 559 -10.15 -3.61 8.73
CA ILE A 559 -10.81 -4.91 8.64
C ILE A 559 -9.84 -5.99 9.09
N TYR A 560 -9.90 -6.35 10.37
CA TYR A 560 -9.00 -7.30 11.03
C TYR A 560 -7.52 -6.95 10.86
N THR A 561 -6.67 -7.71 11.53
CA THR A 561 -5.23 -7.45 11.52
C THR A 561 -4.57 -8.18 10.34
N PRO A 562 -3.81 -7.49 9.49
CA PRO A 562 -3.03 -8.15 8.45
C PRO A 562 -1.91 -8.98 9.11
N ARG A 563 -1.69 -10.18 8.59
CA ARG A 563 -0.57 -11.03 9.00
C ARG A 563 0.69 -10.66 8.24
N ASP A 564 1.82 -10.88 8.89
CA ASP A 564 3.13 -10.92 8.24
C ASP A 564 3.35 -12.31 7.61
N GLY A 565 4.49 -12.51 6.95
CA GLY A 565 4.95 -13.84 6.55
C GLY A 565 5.09 -14.79 7.75
N ARG A 566 5.21 -16.08 7.44
CA ARG A 566 5.23 -17.22 8.39
C ARG A 566 6.06 -17.03 9.67
N ASP A 567 7.14 -16.25 9.60
CA ASP A 567 8.12 -16.09 10.68
C ASP A 567 8.03 -14.72 11.40
N ALA A 568 7.05 -13.88 11.04
CA ALA A 568 6.82 -12.54 11.63
C ALA A 568 8.08 -11.65 11.67
N LEU A 569 8.79 -11.56 10.54
CA LEU A 569 10.08 -10.87 10.44
C LEU A 569 10.00 -9.37 10.21
N LEU A 570 8.82 -8.84 9.90
CA LEU A 570 8.59 -7.42 9.65
C LEU A 570 7.71 -6.81 10.75
N TYR A 571 6.64 -7.49 11.16
CA TYR A 571 5.72 -6.95 12.15
C TYR A 571 4.88 -8.02 12.86
N THR A 572 4.38 -7.66 14.03
CA THR A 572 3.33 -8.37 14.77
C THR A 572 2.35 -7.31 15.26
N PHE A 573 1.40 -6.95 14.40
CA PHE A 573 0.41 -5.93 14.71
C PHE A 573 -0.63 -6.42 15.74
N PRO A 574 -1.18 -5.51 16.54
CA PRO A 574 -2.24 -5.83 17.49
C PRO A 574 -3.57 -6.10 16.76
N GLU A 575 -4.51 -6.75 17.45
CA GLU A 575 -5.86 -6.99 16.94
C GLU A 575 -6.62 -5.66 16.71
N SER A 576 -6.97 -5.38 15.45
CA SER A 576 -7.69 -4.17 15.05
C SER A 576 -9.21 -4.36 14.97
N GLY A 577 -9.70 -5.61 14.88
CA GLY A 577 -11.13 -5.91 14.73
C GLY A 577 -11.74 -5.21 13.52
N ILE A 578 -13.00 -4.76 13.64
CA ILE A 578 -13.59 -3.83 12.67
C ILE A 578 -13.44 -2.42 13.25
N SER A 579 -12.69 -1.55 12.58
CA SER A 579 -12.25 -0.27 13.17
C SER A 579 -12.39 0.92 12.23
N VAL A 580 -12.50 2.09 12.85
CA VAL A 580 -12.36 3.40 12.21
C VAL A 580 -11.12 4.05 12.83
N LEU A 581 -10.09 4.22 12.01
CA LEU A 581 -8.74 4.57 12.45
C LEU A 581 -8.32 5.94 11.92
N ASP A 582 -7.76 6.75 12.80
CA ASP A 582 -7.14 8.04 12.47
C ASP A 582 -5.64 7.88 12.16
N VAL A 583 -5.02 6.82 12.68
CA VAL A 583 -3.61 6.46 12.43
C VAL A 583 -3.53 4.98 12.10
N ILE A 584 -2.84 4.66 11.02
CA ILE A 584 -2.50 3.29 10.59
C ILE A 584 -0.97 3.10 10.63
N PRO A 585 -0.48 1.86 10.75
CA PRO A 585 0.96 1.63 10.88
C PRO A 585 1.70 1.81 9.55
N ALA A 586 2.96 2.23 9.64
CA ALA A 586 3.93 2.11 8.57
C ALA A 586 4.45 0.65 8.47
N VAL A 587 4.88 0.25 7.28
CA VAL A 587 5.54 -1.05 7.06
C VAL A 587 7.05 -0.88 6.93
N ARG A 588 7.81 -1.86 7.44
CA ARG A 588 9.28 -1.88 7.34
C ARG A 588 9.75 -2.85 6.26
N ASN A 589 10.92 -2.58 5.69
CA ASN A 589 11.61 -3.56 4.85
C ASN A 589 12.51 -4.51 5.68
N LYS A 590 13.13 -5.51 5.02
CA LYS A 590 13.99 -6.51 5.67
C LYS A 590 15.14 -5.90 6.47
N VAL A 591 15.74 -4.83 5.95
CA VAL A 591 17.00 -4.26 6.46
C VAL A 591 16.74 -3.14 7.47
N ASN A 592 15.89 -2.20 7.11
CA ASN A 592 15.65 -0.97 7.87
C ASN A 592 14.34 -1.05 8.67
N THR A 593 14.31 -0.47 9.87
CA THR A 593 13.08 -0.27 10.66
C THR A 593 12.30 0.92 10.12
N THR A 594 11.02 1.09 10.50
CA THR A 594 10.17 2.17 9.98
C THR A 594 10.79 3.58 10.16
N ASP A 595 11.54 3.84 11.24
CA ASP A 595 12.17 5.17 11.45
C ASP A 595 13.26 5.53 10.42
N LEU A 596 13.77 4.53 9.71
CA LEU A 596 14.89 4.65 8.78
C LEU A 596 14.44 4.71 7.32
N ILE A 597 13.13 4.60 7.05
CA ILE A 597 12.55 4.48 5.69
C ILE A 597 11.77 5.76 5.33
N GLY A 598 12.35 6.92 5.65
CA GLY A 598 11.84 8.22 5.20
C GLY A 598 10.77 8.85 6.10
N PRO A 599 10.42 10.13 5.83
CA PRO A 599 9.48 10.90 6.63
C PRO A 599 8.08 10.29 6.77
N SER A 600 7.53 9.68 5.70
CA SER A 600 6.19 9.06 5.71
C SER A 600 6.09 7.86 6.67
N SER A 601 7.22 7.26 7.04
CA SER A 601 7.29 6.11 7.94
C SER A 601 7.37 6.49 9.43
N ARG A 602 7.46 7.79 9.76
CA ARG A 602 7.60 8.27 11.13
C ARG A 602 6.32 8.02 11.93
N PRO A 603 6.42 7.72 13.24
CA PRO A 603 5.23 7.60 14.06
C PRO A 603 4.51 8.94 14.17
N GLN A 604 3.19 8.92 14.40
CA GLN A 604 2.39 10.14 14.49
C GLN A 604 2.42 10.68 15.92
N TYR A 605 2.70 11.98 16.07
CA TYR A 605 2.43 12.71 17.30
C TYR A 605 1.01 13.24 17.24
N VAL A 606 0.15 12.77 18.14
CA VAL A 606 -1.25 13.19 18.20
C VAL A 606 -1.50 13.99 19.48
N SER A 607 -2.43 14.94 19.40
CA SER A 607 -2.83 15.76 20.54
C SER A 607 -4.27 16.21 20.43
N GLY A 608 -4.92 16.42 21.58
CA GLY A 608 -6.26 16.98 21.68
C GLY A 608 -7.39 16.01 21.33
N VAL A 609 -8.60 16.57 21.29
CA VAL A 609 -9.83 15.77 21.14
C VAL A 609 -10.13 15.47 19.68
N LYS A 610 -10.24 14.19 19.35
CA LYS A 610 -10.74 13.67 18.07
C LYS A 610 -12.22 13.33 18.18
N ARG A 611 -12.95 13.57 17.10
CA ARG A 611 -14.38 13.27 16.99
C ARG A 611 -14.65 12.58 15.67
N GLY A 612 -15.58 11.66 15.69
CA GLY A 612 -16.05 11.01 14.47
C GLY A 612 -17.50 10.60 14.60
N GLU A 613 -18.04 10.18 13.45
CA GLU A 613 -19.39 9.64 13.36
C GLU A 613 -19.42 8.43 12.44
N VAL A 614 -20.25 7.47 12.81
CA VAL A 614 -20.43 6.22 12.07
C VAL A 614 -21.91 5.90 12.02
N PHE A 615 -22.39 5.57 10.83
CA PHE A 615 -23.74 5.07 10.60
C PHE A 615 -23.70 3.57 10.44
N PHE A 616 -24.73 2.91 10.96
CA PHE A 616 -24.85 1.45 10.90
C PHE A 616 -26.14 1.05 10.23
N HIS A 617 -26.07 -0.01 9.44
CA HIS A 617 -27.23 -0.74 8.97
C HIS A 617 -26.98 -2.24 9.15
N PHE A 618 -27.97 -2.95 9.67
CA PHE A 618 -27.86 -4.35 10.03
C PHE A 618 -28.99 -5.11 9.37
N GLU A 619 -28.65 -6.12 8.60
CA GLU A 619 -29.63 -7.02 8.00
C GLU A 619 -29.41 -8.44 8.49
N PHE A 620 -30.50 -9.15 8.77
CA PHE A 620 -30.47 -10.52 9.29
C PHE A 620 -30.82 -11.51 8.19
N LYS A 621 -30.20 -12.69 8.24
CA LYS A 621 -30.46 -13.78 7.29
C LYS A 621 -31.72 -14.59 7.61
#